data_AF-A0A7C4ZAB4-F1
#
_entry.id   AF-A0A7C4ZAB4-F1
#
_cell.length_a   1.000
_cell.length_b   1.000
_cell.length_c   1.000
_cell.angle_alpha   90.00
_cell.angle_beta   90.00
_cell.angle_gamma   90.00
#
_symmetry.space_group_name_H-M   'P 1'
#
loop_
_entity.id
_entity.type
_entity.pdbx_description
1 polymer ?
#
loop_
_entity_poly.entity_id
_entity_poly.type
_entity_poly.pdbx_seq_one_letter_code
_entity_poly.pdbx_strand_id
1 'polypeptide(L)'
;KQAKDLGIGKRIDARVENINKLPEEKFDIIFSRWTLQLIEKESMKEYIDSLKKTYPDAIHTHIVPIPSVSFGEGFVATEGLLRSAYEDWDVLFYEECHVLSRAPNKKGEHYLVREARIIAQIPKK
;
A
#
# COMPACT_ATOMS: atom_id res chain seq x y z
N LYS A 1 -18.84 -0.20 -13.27
CA LYS A 1 -19.63 -0.50 -12.05
C LYS A 1 -19.17 0.45 -10.95
N GLN A 2 -20.08 1.10 -10.23
CA GLN A 2 -19.72 1.95 -9.09
C GLN A 2 -19.40 1.06 -7.88
N ALA A 3 -18.62 1.57 -6.90
CA ALA A 3 -18.23 0.79 -5.71
C ALA A 3 -19.44 0.26 -4.91
N LYS A 4 -20.52 1.04 -4.88
CA LYS A 4 -21.79 0.70 -4.24
C LYS A 4 -22.44 -0.56 -4.85
N ASP A 5 -22.26 -0.78 -6.15
CA ASP A 5 -22.79 -1.95 -6.88
C ASP A 5 -22.02 -3.24 -6.56
N LEU A 6 -20.89 -3.14 -5.86
CA LEU A 6 -20.03 -4.25 -5.44
C LEU A 6 -20.13 -4.54 -3.93
N GLY A 7 -21.06 -3.89 -3.22
CA GLY A 7 -21.21 -4.03 -1.77
C GLY A 7 -20.10 -3.34 -0.96
N ILE A 8 -19.31 -2.46 -1.58
CA ILE A 8 -18.27 -1.68 -0.90
C ILE A 8 -18.93 -0.41 -0.35
N GLY A 9 -19.08 -0.32 0.97
CA GLY A 9 -19.71 0.80 1.67
C GLY A 9 -18.79 2.00 1.79
N LYS A 10 -17.63 1.83 2.45
CA LYS A 10 -16.66 2.92 2.70
C LYS A 10 -15.22 2.50 2.37
N ARG A 11 -14.47 3.43 1.76
CA ARG A 11 -13.03 3.31 1.46
C ARG A 11 -12.29 4.51 2.02
N ILE A 12 -11.14 4.26 2.64
CA ILE A 12 -10.14 5.29 2.92
C ILE A 12 -8.99 5.17 1.92
N ASP A 13 -8.54 6.31 1.41
CA ASP A 13 -7.23 6.43 0.79
C ASP A 13 -6.28 6.87 1.92
N ALA A 14 -5.42 5.96 2.39
CA ALA A 14 -4.44 6.32 3.41
C ALA A 14 -3.53 7.38 2.77
N ARG A 15 -3.66 8.63 3.21
CA ARG A 15 -2.80 9.76 2.83
C ARG A 15 -1.76 10.00 3.92
N VAL A 16 -0.70 10.72 3.59
CA VAL A 16 0.40 11.06 4.51
C VAL A 16 -0.10 11.70 5.80
N GLU A 17 -1.11 12.56 5.67
CA GLU A 17 -1.76 13.28 6.76
C GLU A 17 -2.42 12.34 7.79
N ASN A 18 -2.78 11.11 7.37
CA ASN A 18 -3.40 10.09 8.22
C ASN A 18 -2.37 9.11 8.81
N ILE A 19 -1.08 9.21 8.44
CA ILE A 19 -0.04 8.31 8.97
C ILE A 19 0.10 8.48 10.49
N ASN A 20 -0.07 9.72 10.98
CA ASN A 20 0.07 10.03 12.40
C ASN A 20 -1.22 9.84 13.21
N LYS A 21 -2.38 9.74 12.56
CA LYS A 21 -3.68 9.52 13.21
C LYS A 21 -4.66 8.85 12.26
N LEU A 22 -4.88 7.56 12.47
CA LEU A 22 -5.87 6.78 11.72
C LEU A 22 -7.29 7.12 12.21
N PRO A 23 -8.27 7.33 11.31
CA PRO A 23 -9.67 7.53 11.72
C PRO A 23 -10.24 6.31 12.46
N GLU A 24 -11.07 6.53 13.48
CA GLU A 24 -11.68 5.43 14.26
C GLU A 24 -12.93 4.82 13.60
N GLU A 25 -13.35 5.31 12.43
CA GLU A 25 -14.50 4.74 11.73
C GLU A 25 -14.16 3.41 11.04
N LYS A 26 -15.17 2.55 10.87
CA LYS A 26 -15.00 1.28 10.14
C LYS A 26 -15.00 1.51 8.63
N PHE A 27 -14.08 0.84 7.94
CA PHE A 27 -13.98 0.80 6.48
C PHE A 27 -14.02 -0.64 5.98
N ASP A 28 -14.58 -0.84 4.79
CA ASP A 28 -14.57 -2.14 4.14
C ASP A 28 -13.24 -2.38 3.40
N ILE A 29 -12.61 -1.30 2.95
CA ILE A 29 -11.34 -1.33 2.20
C ILE A 29 -10.40 -0.24 2.70
N ILE A 30 -9.18 -0.66 3.06
CA ILE A 30 -8.04 0.22 3.26
C ILE A 30 -7.23 0.21 1.97
N PHE A 31 -7.18 1.36 1.30
CA PHE A 31 -6.39 1.50 0.09
C PHE A 31 -5.23 2.45 0.33
N SER A 32 -4.03 2.09 -0.12
CA SER A 32 -2.94 3.05 -0.24
C SER A 32 -2.23 2.88 -1.57
N ARG A 33 -2.07 3.98 -2.31
CA ARG A 33 -1.29 3.98 -3.54
C ARG A 33 -0.18 4.99 -3.42
N TRP A 34 1.04 4.49 -3.41
CA TRP A 34 2.25 5.29 -3.33
C TRP A 34 2.32 6.16 -2.07
N THR A 35 1.39 6.05 -1.12
CA THR A 35 1.48 6.77 0.16
C THR A 35 2.47 6.11 1.09
N LEU A 36 2.52 4.77 1.12
CA LEU A 36 3.46 4.02 1.96
C LEU A 36 4.92 4.30 1.56
N GLN A 37 5.16 4.90 0.39
CA GLN A 37 6.51 5.30 -0.01
C GLN A 37 7.09 6.43 0.86
N LEU A 38 6.25 7.11 1.63
CA LEU A 38 6.63 8.24 2.47
C LEU A 38 6.88 7.84 3.92
N ILE A 39 6.82 6.54 4.21
CA ILE A 39 7.11 5.95 5.53
C ILE A 39 8.53 5.38 5.48
N GLU A 40 9.31 5.62 6.54
CA GLU A 40 10.64 5.04 6.70
C GLU A 40 10.57 3.50 6.68
N LYS A 41 11.61 2.84 6.16
CA LYS A 41 11.61 1.38 5.93
C LYS A 41 11.29 0.59 7.20
N GLU A 42 11.95 0.92 8.30
CA GLU A 42 11.80 0.24 9.60
C GLU A 42 10.37 0.40 10.14
N SER A 43 9.74 1.54 9.86
CA SER A 43 8.37 1.87 10.29
C SER A 43 7.28 1.34 9.36
N MET A 44 7.60 0.82 8.17
CA MET A 44 6.56 0.34 7.24
C MET A 44 5.82 -0.88 7.77
N LYS A 45 6.54 -1.85 8.36
CA LYS A 45 5.92 -3.03 8.96
C LYS A 45 5.05 -2.63 10.15
N GLU A 46 5.57 -1.78 11.03
CA GLU A 46 4.84 -1.26 12.20
C GLU A 46 3.57 -0.48 11.80
N TYR A 47 3.64 0.30 10.72
CA TYR A 47 2.49 1.02 10.19
C TYR A 47 1.44 0.07 9.63
N ILE A 48 1.86 -0.94 8.86
CA ILE A 48 0.95 -1.98 8.36
C ILE A 48 0.31 -2.74 9.52
N ASP A 49 1.09 -3.10 10.55
CA ASP A 49 0.57 -3.75 11.76
C ASP A 49 -0.44 -2.86 12.50
N SER A 50 -0.20 -1.55 12.54
CA SER A 50 -1.17 -0.58 13.08
C SER A 50 -2.45 -0.54 12.25
N LEU A 51 -2.36 -0.53 10.91
CA LEU A 51 -3.54 -0.61 10.03
C LEU A 51 -4.33 -1.90 10.28
N LYS A 52 -3.65 -3.05 10.37
CA LYS A 52 -4.27 -4.35 10.62
C LYS A 52 -5.00 -4.38 11.97
N LYS A 53 -4.40 -3.77 13.00
CA LYS A 53 -5.01 -3.68 14.33
C LYS A 53 -6.23 -2.76 14.35
N THR A 54 -6.19 -1.64 13.64
CA THR A 54 -7.28 -0.66 13.61
C THR A 54 -8.44 -1.13 12.71
N TYR A 55 -8.14 -1.79 11.59
CA TYR A 55 -9.12 -2.21 10.59
C TYR A 55 -9.03 -3.72 10.26
N PRO A 56 -9.15 -4.62 11.24
CA PRO A 56 -8.93 -6.06 11.04
C PRO A 56 -9.93 -6.71 10.08
N ASP A 57 -11.13 -6.13 9.96
CA ASP A 57 -12.21 -6.64 9.10
C ASP A 57 -12.13 -6.12 7.66
N ALA A 58 -11.22 -5.19 7.37
CA ALA A 58 -11.12 -4.53 6.07
C ALA A 58 -10.25 -5.34 5.10
N ILE A 59 -10.53 -5.21 3.80
CA ILE A 59 -9.62 -5.67 2.75
C ILE A 59 -8.52 -4.61 2.57
N HIS A 60 -7.27 -5.02 2.68
CA HIS A 60 -6.11 -4.15 2.54
C HIS A 60 -5.57 -4.24 1.11
N THR A 61 -5.56 -3.11 0.41
CA THR A 61 -5.06 -2.99 -0.96
C THR A 61 -3.96 -1.95 -1.02
N HIS A 62 -2.74 -2.38 -1.35
CA HIS A 62 -1.60 -1.47 -1.41
C HIS A 62 -0.85 -1.57 -2.73
N ILE A 63 -0.38 -0.41 -3.20
CA ILE A 63 0.56 -0.28 -4.31
C ILE A 63 1.73 0.55 -3.80
N VAL A 64 2.90 -0.07 -3.72
CA VAL A 64 4.11 0.54 -3.14
C VAL A 64 5.22 0.50 -4.18
N PRO A 65 5.82 1.64 -4.57
CA PRO A 65 6.97 1.63 -5.44
C PRO A 65 8.16 0.96 -4.74
N ILE A 66 8.88 0.08 -5.43
CA ILE A 66 10.17 -0.47 -5.03
C ILE A 66 11.22 0.36 -5.79
N PRO A 67 12.07 1.14 -5.11
CA PRO A 67 13.08 1.93 -5.79
C PRO A 67 14.10 1.01 -6.46
N SER A 68 14.27 1.13 -7.78
CA SER A 68 15.30 0.44 -8.57
C SER A 68 16.61 1.23 -8.67
N VAL A 69 16.53 2.53 -8.36
CA VAL A 69 17.61 3.51 -8.25
C VAL A 69 17.20 4.45 -7.13
N SER A 70 18.18 4.99 -6.39
CA SER A 70 18.00 5.87 -5.23
C SER A 70 17.04 7.03 -5.56
N PHE A 71 15.75 6.81 -5.37
CA PHE A 71 14.82 7.89 -5.04
C PHE A 71 15.40 8.57 -3.79
N GLY A 72 15.26 9.89 -3.71
CA GLY A 72 15.91 10.71 -2.68
C GLY A 72 15.91 10.08 -1.28
N GLU A 73 16.95 10.38 -0.52
CA GLU A 73 17.21 9.82 0.82
C GLU A 73 15.93 9.69 1.66
N GLY A 74 15.72 8.51 2.25
CA GLY A 74 14.61 8.24 3.18
C GLY A 74 13.69 7.06 2.83
N PHE A 75 13.82 6.46 1.65
CA PHE A 75 12.87 5.43 1.21
C PHE A 75 13.52 4.15 0.67
N VAL A 76 13.14 2.99 1.22
CA VAL A 76 13.49 1.69 0.62
C VAL A 76 12.42 0.64 0.93
N ALA A 77 11.27 0.65 0.24
CA ALA A 77 10.52 -0.59 0.11
C ALA A 77 11.42 -1.59 -0.62
N THR A 78 11.76 -2.71 0.01
CA THR A 78 12.56 -3.75 -0.65
C THR A 78 11.66 -4.81 -1.27
N GLU A 79 12.20 -5.55 -2.23
CA GLU A 79 11.60 -6.78 -2.74
C GLU A 79 11.13 -7.66 -1.57
N GLY A 80 9.90 -8.16 -1.67
CA GLY A 80 9.26 -9.01 -0.68
C GLY A 80 8.83 -8.31 0.62
N LEU A 81 9.16 -7.03 0.86
CA LEU A 81 8.80 -6.35 2.11
C LEU A 81 7.28 -6.31 2.31
N LEU A 82 6.54 -5.90 1.28
CA LEU A 82 5.08 -5.84 1.34
C LEU A 82 4.46 -7.24 1.50
N ARG A 83 5.06 -8.29 0.92
CA ARG A 83 4.60 -9.66 1.11
C ARG A 83 4.79 -10.13 2.55
N SER A 84 5.97 -9.88 3.13
CA SER A 84 6.30 -10.25 4.51
C SER A 84 5.41 -9.54 5.53
N ALA A 85 5.03 -8.29 5.25
CA ALA A 85 4.12 -7.54 6.10
C ALA A 85 2.69 -8.10 6.13
N TYR A 86 2.34 -9.06 5.27
CA TYR A 86 1.04 -9.76 5.24
C TYR A 86 1.22 -11.29 5.26
N GLU A 87 2.30 -11.79 5.88
CA GLU A 87 2.59 -13.23 5.94
C GLU A 87 1.54 -14.03 6.74
N ASP A 88 0.87 -13.37 7.68
CA ASP A 88 -0.15 -13.90 8.59
C ASP A 88 -1.60 -13.69 8.07
N TRP A 89 -1.77 -13.08 6.90
CA TRP A 89 -3.06 -12.77 6.29
C TRP A 89 -3.29 -13.60 5.02
N ASP A 90 -4.56 -13.78 4.63
CA ASP A 90 -4.92 -14.35 3.34
C ASP A 90 -4.59 -13.35 2.24
N VAL A 91 -3.54 -13.63 1.47
CA VAL A 91 -3.14 -12.81 0.32
C VAL A 91 -3.85 -13.29 -0.93
N LEU A 92 -4.89 -12.54 -1.32
CA LEU A 92 -5.73 -12.82 -2.48
C LEU A 92 -5.01 -12.48 -3.79
N PHE A 93 -4.10 -11.51 -3.75
CA PHE A 93 -3.29 -11.11 -4.90
C PHE A 93 -1.95 -10.54 -4.42
N TYR A 94 -0.86 -10.94 -5.08
CA TYR A 94 0.45 -10.33 -4.92
C TYR A 94 1.18 -10.32 -6.25
N GLU A 95 1.78 -9.18 -6.59
CA GLU A 95 2.62 -9.04 -7.77
C GLU A 95 3.70 -7.98 -7.50
N GLU A 96 4.91 -8.23 -7.99
CA GLU A 96 5.92 -7.20 -8.19
C GLU A 96 6.17 -7.02 -9.68
N CYS A 97 5.91 -5.82 -10.21
CA CYS A 97 5.99 -5.56 -11.65
C CYS A 97 6.65 -4.22 -11.94
N HIS A 98 7.08 -4.03 -13.19
CA HIS A 98 7.56 -2.73 -13.67
C HIS A 98 6.41 -1.96 -14.30
N VAL A 99 6.30 -0.67 -13.96
CA VAL A 99 5.38 0.27 -14.59
C VAL A 99 6.13 1.49 -15.11
N LEU A 100 5.57 2.12 -16.13
CA LEU A 100 6.05 3.42 -16.59
C LEU A 100 5.58 4.52 -15.62
N SER A 101 6.50 5.31 -15.08
CA SER A 101 6.19 6.48 -14.25
C SER A 101 5.27 7.43 -15.02
N ARG A 102 4.22 7.92 -14.36
CA ARG A 102 3.35 8.96 -14.93
C ARG A 102 4.01 10.34 -14.91
N ALA A 103 4.85 10.59 -13.92
CA ALA A 103 5.57 11.85 -13.82
C ALA A 103 6.91 11.74 -14.57
N PRO A 104 7.19 12.64 -15.53
CA PRO A 104 8.49 12.68 -16.17
C PRO A 104 9.57 13.10 -15.17
N ASN A 105 10.80 12.65 -15.40
CA ASN A 105 11.98 13.10 -14.67
C ASN A 105 12.37 14.55 -15.05
N LYS A 106 13.46 15.08 -14.48
CA LYS A 106 13.98 16.44 -14.79
C LYS A 106 14.33 16.66 -16.27
N LYS A 107 14.45 15.59 -17.07
CA LYS A 107 14.72 15.64 -18.52
C LYS A 107 13.44 15.52 -19.37
N GLY A 108 12.26 15.44 -18.75
CA GLY A 108 11.00 15.23 -19.47
C GLY A 108 10.71 13.77 -19.82
N GLU A 109 11.54 12.82 -19.37
CA GLU A 109 11.43 11.41 -19.75
C GLU A 109 10.65 10.61 -18.72
N HIS A 110 9.80 9.71 -19.18
CA HIS A 110 9.19 8.70 -18.33
C HIS A 110 10.21 7.58 -18.05
N TYR A 111 10.18 7.03 -16.84
CA TYR A 111 11.12 6.01 -16.39
C TYR A 111 10.38 4.82 -15.78
N LEU A 112 11.00 3.64 -15.79
CA LEU A 112 10.41 2.44 -15.21
C LEU A 112 10.55 2.48 -13.68
N VAL A 113 9.43 2.23 -13.00
CA VAL A 113 9.33 2.09 -11.55
C VAL A 113 8.91 0.65 -11.28
N ARG A 114 9.63 -0.06 -10.42
CA ARG A 114 9.15 -1.35 -9.91
C ARG A 114 8.10 -1.06 -8.83
N GLU A 115 7.00 -1.80 -8.79
CA GLU A 115 5.94 -1.67 -7.78
C GLU A 115 5.61 -3.03 -7.19
N ALA A 116 5.44 -3.10 -5.87
CA ALA A 116 4.74 -4.18 -5.21
C ALA A 116 3.24 -3.86 -5.09
N ARG A 117 2.39 -4.84 -5.38
CA ARG A 117 0.94 -4.74 -5.30
C ARG A 117 0.41 -5.89 -4.47
N ILE A 118 -0.49 -5.59 -3.55
CA ILE A 118 -1.10 -6.60 -2.69
C ILE A 118 -2.59 -6.34 -2.49
N ILE A 119 -3.36 -7.43 -2.42
CA ILE A 119 -4.71 -7.48 -1.87
C ILE A 119 -4.70 -8.56 -0.79
N ALA A 120 -4.96 -8.19 0.46
CA ALA A 120 -4.94 -9.09 1.60
C ALA A 120 -6.18 -8.89 2.49
N GLN A 121 -6.60 -9.94 3.18
CA GLN A 121 -7.66 -9.91 4.19
C GLN A 121 -7.32 -10.87 5.35
N ILE A 122 -7.94 -10.66 6.51
CA ILE A 122 -7.82 -11.62 7.61
C ILE A 122 -8.40 -12.99 7.18
N PRO A 123 -7.77 -14.12 7.54
CA PRO A 123 -8.28 -15.44 7.17
C PRO A 123 -9.70 -15.65 7.70
N LYS A 124 -10.61 -16.06 6.80
CA LYS A 124 -11.98 -16.44 7.19
C LYS A 124 -12.01 -17.92 7.53
N LYS A 125 -12.41 -18.25 8.76
CA LYS A 125 -12.69 -19.64 9.17
C LYS A 125 -13.90 -20.20 8.43
#